data_AF-H3KC71-F1
#
_entry.id   AF-H3KC71-F1
#
_cell.length_a   1.000
_cell.length_b   1.000
_cell.length_c   1.000
_cell.angle_alpha   90.00
_cell.angle_beta   90.00
_cell.angle_gamma   90.00
#
_symmetry.space_group_name_H-M   'P 1'
#
loop_
_entity.id
_entity.type
_entity.pdbx_description
1 polymer ?
#
loop_
_entity_poly.entity_id
_entity_poly.type
_entity_poly.pdbx_seq_one_letter_code
_entity_poly.pdbx_strand_id
1 'polypeptide(L)'
;MNRTRLEIAAPEHAKVISVLYELGELVSPNAPAVLFESERRYVDVYVAGDQVAGFTEGTEVPCYVPAIDRIVTGKVQTTDAAPDFADLKMVRERGQADLKLFKVRIEIPATEGLLAGMTVEVRP
;
A
#
# COMPACT_ATOMS: atom_id res chain seq x y z
N MET A 1 39.09 7.70 7.21
CA MET A 1 38.32 6.51 6.81
C MET A 1 36.85 6.88 6.83
N ASN A 2 36.14 6.78 5.70
CA ASN A 2 34.77 7.29 5.57
C ASN A 2 33.76 6.21 6.01
N ARG A 3 33.31 6.27 7.28
CA ARG A 3 32.52 5.20 7.94
C ARG A 3 31.14 4.98 7.31
N THR A 4 30.57 6.01 6.69
CA THR A 4 29.26 5.97 6.00
C THR A 4 29.18 4.99 4.82
N ARG A 5 30.31 4.50 4.29
CA ARG A 5 30.31 3.48 3.22
C ARG A 5 30.14 2.05 3.75
N LEU A 6 30.27 1.83 5.06
CA LEU A 6 30.26 0.50 5.69
C LEU A 6 29.08 0.29 6.64
N GLU A 7 28.26 1.32 6.85
CA GLU A 7 27.12 1.28 7.74
C GLU A 7 25.82 1.30 6.92
N ILE A 8 24.97 0.30 7.14
CA ILE A 8 23.62 0.25 6.60
C ILE A 8 22.67 0.65 7.72
N ALA A 9 21.95 1.76 7.54
CA ALA A 9 20.94 2.22 8.48
C ALA A 9 19.55 1.77 8.02
N ALA A 10 18.61 1.65 8.97
CA ALA A 10 17.22 1.39 8.65
C ALA A 10 16.64 2.54 7.80
N PRO A 11 15.96 2.25 6.69
CA PRO A 11 15.35 3.29 5.85
C PRO A 11 14.09 3.89 6.48
N GLU A 12 13.49 3.20 7.45
CA GLU A 12 12.27 3.62 8.12
C GLU A 12 12.11 2.96 9.49
N HIS A 13 11.10 3.41 10.24
CA HIS A 13 10.64 2.73 11.45
C HIS A 13 9.96 1.41 11.06
N ALA A 14 10.52 0.31 11.56
CA ALA A 14 10.08 -1.03 11.24
C ALA A 14 10.49 -2.02 12.33
N LYS A 15 9.80 -3.16 12.40
CA LYS A 15 10.16 -4.28 13.25
C LYS A 15 11.12 -5.20 12.51
N VAL A 16 12.32 -5.41 13.05
CA VAL A 16 13.28 -6.37 12.47
C VAL A 16 12.73 -7.80 12.63
N ILE A 17 12.61 -8.51 11.50
CA ILE A 17 12.21 -9.93 11.47
C ILE A 17 13.45 -10.80 11.56
N SER A 18 14.47 -10.53 10.74
CA SER A 18 15.72 -11.30 10.73
C SER A 18 16.87 -10.50 10.14
N VAL A 19 18.06 -10.68 10.71
CA VAL A 19 19.32 -10.29 10.08
C VAL A 19 19.80 -11.50 9.28
N LEU A 20 20.10 -11.30 8.00
CA LEU A 20 20.37 -12.39 7.04
C LEU A 20 21.85 -12.80 6.97
N TYR A 21 22.70 -12.18 7.79
CA TYR A 21 24.13 -12.44 7.85
C TYR A 21 24.61 -12.54 9.29
N GLU A 22 25.61 -13.37 9.49
CA GLU A 22 26.33 -13.49 10.76
C GLU A 22 27.68 -12.76 10.74
N LEU A 23 28.25 -12.59 11.93
CA LEU A 23 29.55 -11.95 12.08
C LEU A 23 30.63 -12.80 11.38
N GLY A 24 31.34 -12.19 10.42
CA GLY A 24 32.41 -12.83 9.67
C GLY A 24 32.01 -13.34 8.29
N GLU A 25 30.72 -13.26 7.94
CA GLU A 25 30.26 -13.58 6.59
C GLU A 25 30.54 -12.46 5.57
N LEU A 26 30.70 -12.86 4.31
CA LEU A 26 30.83 -11.94 3.19
C LEU A 26 29.44 -11.53 2.69
N VAL A 27 29.15 -10.23 2.77
CA VAL A 27 27.91 -9.64 2.22
C VAL A 27 28.11 -9.31 0.75
N SER A 28 27.33 -9.94 -0.12
CA SER A 28 27.37 -9.64 -1.55
C SER A 28 26.75 -8.27 -1.86
N PRO A 29 27.27 -7.52 -2.84
CA PRO A 29 26.62 -6.31 -3.33
C PRO A 29 25.18 -6.61 -3.77
N ASN A 30 24.26 -5.69 -3.46
CA ASN A 30 22.83 -5.79 -3.78
C ASN A 30 22.06 -6.95 -3.12
N ALA A 31 22.68 -7.68 -2.18
CA ALA A 31 21.98 -8.68 -1.42
C ALA A 31 21.23 -8.04 -0.23
N PRO A 32 20.02 -8.51 0.12
CA PRO A 32 19.30 -8.02 1.28
C PRO A 32 20.06 -8.41 2.56
N ALA A 33 20.24 -7.45 3.48
CA ALA A 33 20.93 -7.68 4.75
C ALA A 33 19.98 -7.92 5.92
N VAL A 34 18.80 -7.29 5.88
CA VAL A 34 17.81 -7.34 6.97
C VAL A 34 16.43 -7.47 6.35
N LEU A 35 15.63 -8.39 6.89
CA LEU A 35 14.20 -8.47 6.65
C LEU A 35 13.48 -7.75 7.79
N PHE A 36 12.56 -6.85 7.47
CA PHE A 36 11.79 -6.10 8.45
C PHE A 36 10.34 -5.95 8.00
N GLU A 37 9.45 -5.80 8.98
CA GLU A 37 8.03 -5.50 8.80
C GLU A 37 7.84 -4.00 8.97
N SER A 38 7.41 -3.33 7.91
CA SER A 38 7.10 -1.89 7.93
C SER A 38 5.88 -1.61 8.80
N GLU A 39 5.87 -0.50 9.51
CA GLU A 39 4.68 -0.03 10.23
C GLU A 39 3.65 0.66 9.32
N ARG A 40 4.00 0.89 8.05
CA ARG A 40 3.10 1.51 7.07
C ARG A 40 1.88 0.63 6.84
N ARG A 41 0.70 1.24 6.94
CA ARG A 41 -0.58 0.59 6.67
C ARG A 41 -1.18 1.20 5.42
N TYR A 42 -1.77 0.38 4.59
CA TYR A 42 -2.45 0.84 3.39
C TYR A 42 -3.69 0.02 3.12
N VAL A 43 -4.59 0.59 2.33
CA VAL A 43 -5.72 -0.11 1.71
C VAL A 43 -5.58 0.02 0.20
N ASP A 44 -5.82 -1.08 -0.50
CA ASP A 44 -5.92 -1.09 -1.96
C ASP A 44 -7.42 -1.05 -2.31
N VAL A 45 -7.85 -0.05 -3.07
CA VAL A 45 -9.23 0.07 -3.59
C VAL A 45 -9.23 0.07 -5.12
N TYR A 46 -10.31 -0.45 -5.69
CA TYR A 46 -10.50 -0.50 -7.14
C TYR A 46 -11.55 0.52 -7.54
N VAL A 47 -11.15 1.48 -8.37
CA VAL A 47 -12.02 2.56 -8.84
C VAL A 47 -12.17 2.49 -10.37
N ALA A 48 -13.34 2.88 -10.86
CA ALA A 48 -13.57 2.99 -12.28
C ALA A 48 -12.85 4.21 -12.87
N GLY A 49 -12.53 4.16 -14.16
CA GLY A 49 -11.77 5.23 -14.83
C GLY A 49 -12.45 6.60 -14.88
N ASP A 50 -13.77 6.68 -14.68
CA ASP A 50 -14.49 7.95 -14.53
C ASP A 50 -14.29 8.59 -13.14
N GLN A 51 -14.04 7.76 -12.11
CA GLN A 51 -13.83 8.20 -10.72
C GLN A 51 -12.35 8.38 -10.35
N VAL A 52 -11.42 7.82 -11.14
CA VAL A 52 -9.97 7.85 -10.85
C VAL A 52 -9.38 9.26 -10.73
N ALA A 53 -9.99 10.25 -11.38
CA ALA A 53 -9.52 11.63 -11.34
C ALA A 53 -9.51 12.23 -9.92
N GLY A 54 -10.34 11.72 -9.00
CA GLY A 54 -10.34 12.11 -7.59
C GLY A 54 -9.23 11.46 -6.75
N PHE A 55 -8.52 10.47 -7.29
CA PHE A 55 -7.51 9.67 -6.60
C PHE A 55 -6.12 9.91 -7.18
N THR A 56 -5.71 11.18 -7.25
CA THR A 56 -4.34 11.54 -7.61
C THR A 56 -3.38 11.32 -6.44
N GLU A 57 -2.13 10.98 -6.74
CA GLU A 57 -1.09 10.82 -5.71
C GLU A 57 -0.99 12.06 -4.83
N GLY A 58 -0.93 11.82 -3.51
CA GLY A 58 -0.87 12.86 -2.51
C GLY A 58 -2.22 13.38 -2.01
N THR A 59 -3.33 13.06 -2.68
CA THR A 59 -4.68 13.48 -2.25
C THR A 59 -5.07 12.83 -0.93
N GLU A 60 -5.67 13.61 -0.03
CA GLU A 60 -6.26 13.10 1.20
C GLU A 60 -7.70 12.66 0.96
N VAL A 61 -8.05 11.46 1.43
CA VAL A 61 -9.36 10.85 1.22
C VAL A 61 -9.92 10.31 2.53
N PRO A 62 -11.19 10.61 2.89
CA PRO A 62 -11.77 10.11 4.12
C PRO A 62 -12.13 8.62 3.96
N CYS A 63 -11.64 7.83 4.92
CA CYS A 63 -11.77 6.38 4.98
C CYS A 63 -12.59 6.02 6.21
N TYR A 64 -13.84 5.61 6.03
CA TYR A 64 -14.69 5.15 7.12
C TYR A 64 -14.38 3.70 7.46
N VAL A 65 -14.21 3.39 8.74
CA VAL A 65 -13.91 2.05 9.24
C VAL A 65 -15.09 1.59 10.11
N PRO A 66 -15.99 0.74 9.58
CA PRO A 66 -17.19 0.32 10.32
C PRO A 66 -16.89 -0.41 11.63
N ALA A 67 -15.79 -1.17 11.70
CA ALA A 67 -15.42 -1.96 12.87
C ALA A 67 -15.11 -1.11 14.12
N ILE A 68 -14.68 0.14 13.94
CA ILE A 68 -14.35 1.07 15.02
C ILE A 68 -15.23 2.33 15.00
N ASP A 69 -16.19 2.39 14.07
CA ASP A 69 -17.08 3.53 13.82
C ASP A 69 -16.33 4.89 13.77
N ARG A 70 -15.25 4.95 12.98
CA ARG A 70 -14.43 6.15 12.84
C ARG A 70 -14.10 6.44 11.37
N ILE A 71 -13.90 7.73 11.10
CA ILE A 71 -13.34 8.21 9.83
C ILE A 71 -11.86 8.49 10.05
N VAL A 72 -11.02 7.90 9.20
CA VAL A 72 -9.58 8.10 9.17
C VAL A 72 -9.21 8.79 7.86
N THR A 73 -8.41 9.84 7.91
CA THR A 73 -7.92 10.48 6.68
C THR A 73 -6.74 9.69 6.12
N GLY A 74 -6.96 9.04 4.99
CA GLY A 74 -5.91 8.36 4.22
C GLY A 74 -5.28 9.29 3.20
N LYS A 75 -4.09 8.94 2.71
CA LYS A 75 -3.39 9.66 1.64
C LYS A 75 -3.13 8.74 0.47
N VAL A 76 -3.53 9.12 -0.74
CA VAL A 76 -3.26 8.35 -1.95
C VAL A 76 -1.75 8.28 -2.17
N GLN A 77 -1.22 7.06 -2.22
CA GLN A 77 0.20 6.77 -2.43
C GLN A 77 0.50 6.48 -3.90
N THR A 78 -0.27 5.59 -4.54
CA THR A 78 -0.15 5.27 -5.97
C THR A 78 -1.52 5.03 -6.59
N THR A 79 -1.61 5.28 -7.89
CA THR A 79 -2.78 4.97 -8.71
C THR A 79 -2.34 4.32 -10.00
N ASP A 80 -2.51 3.00 -10.06
CA ASP A 80 -2.01 2.16 -11.14
C ASP A 80 -3.19 1.59 -11.95
N ALA A 81 -3.04 1.47 -13.27
CA ALA A 81 -4.03 0.75 -14.07
C ALA A 81 -4.07 -0.73 -13.61
N ALA A 82 -5.28 -1.29 -13.45
CA ALA A 82 -5.49 -2.67 -13.03
C ALA A 82 -6.08 -3.50 -14.19
N PRO A 83 -5.30 -3.78 -15.26
CA PRO A 83 -5.80 -4.48 -16.45
C PRO A 83 -6.26 -5.91 -16.15
N ASP A 84 -5.65 -6.59 -15.18
CA ASP A 84 -5.96 -7.98 -14.81
C ASP A 84 -7.37 -8.17 -14.23
N PHE A 85 -8.07 -7.08 -13.87
CA PHE A 85 -9.41 -7.10 -13.29
C PHE A 85 -10.51 -6.66 -14.27
N ALA A 86 -10.18 -6.34 -15.52
CA ALA A 86 -11.16 -6.09 -16.57
C ALA A 86 -12.00 -7.34 -16.89
N ASP A 87 -11.45 -8.54 -16.65
CA ASP A 87 -12.12 -9.80 -16.96
C ASP A 87 -13.14 -10.26 -15.90
N LEU A 88 -13.15 -9.65 -14.70
CA LEU A 88 -14.03 -10.07 -13.59
C LEU A 88 -15.50 -9.66 -13.74
N LYS A 89 -15.88 -9.06 -14.88
CA LYS A 89 -17.28 -8.77 -15.24
C LYS A 89 -17.71 -9.30 -16.61
N MET A 90 -16.99 -10.26 -17.18
CA MET A 90 -17.31 -10.81 -18.51
C MET A 90 -18.24 -12.02 -18.51
N VAL A 91 -19.16 -12.14 -17.54
CA VAL A 91 -20.33 -13.04 -17.68
C VAL A 91 -21.56 -12.45 -17.00
N ARG A 92 -22.23 -11.48 -17.64
CA ARG A 92 -23.69 -11.46 -17.87
C ARG A 92 -24.12 -10.12 -18.47
N GLU A 93 -24.81 -10.24 -19.60
CA GLU A 93 -25.64 -9.24 -20.28
C GLU A 93 -24.96 -8.12 -21.08
N ARG A 94 -25.06 -8.31 -22.40
CA ARG A 94 -25.21 -7.31 -23.47
C ARG A 94 -25.07 -5.83 -23.04
N GLY A 95 -23.93 -5.25 -23.38
CA GLY A 95 -23.83 -3.81 -23.67
C GLY A 95 -23.19 -2.92 -22.61
N GLN A 96 -22.45 -3.47 -21.64
CA GLN A 96 -21.80 -2.66 -20.60
C GLN A 96 -20.34 -2.33 -20.92
N ALA A 97 -20.05 -1.05 -20.70
CA ALA A 97 -18.86 -0.31 -21.10
C ALA A 97 -17.53 -0.98 -20.73
N ASP A 98 -16.51 -0.65 -21.52
CA ASP A 98 -15.08 -0.93 -21.33
C ASP A 98 -14.61 -0.31 -19.99
N LEU A 99 -14.96 -0.95 -18.87
CA LEU A 99 -14.71 -0.48 -17.52
C LEU A 99 -13.25 -0.76 -17.16
N LYS A 100 -12.37 0.18 -17.53
CA LYS A 100 -10.99 0.20 -17.04
C LYS A 100 -11.00 0.48 -15.55
N LEU A 101 -10.52 -0.49 -14.78
CA LEU A 101 -10.31 -0.35 -13.35
C LEU A 101 -8.90 0.16 -13.07
N PHE A 102 -8.80 0.96 -12.02
CA PHE A 102 -7.55 1.45 -11.46
C PHE A 102 -7.43 0.96 -10.03
N LYS A 103 -6.25 0.48 -9.67
CA LYS A 103 -5.88 0.14 -8.31
C LYS A 103 -5.29 1.38 -7.66
N VAL A 104 -5.98 1.90 -6.66
CA VAL A 104 -5.52 3.04 -5.86
C VAL A 104 -5.04 2.49 -4.53
N ARG A 105 -3.78 2.76 -4.20
CA ARG A 105 -3.22 2.48 -2.89
C ARG A 105 -3.32 3.72 -2.01
N ILE A 106 -4.00 3.60 -0.88
CA ILE A 106 -4.18 4.69 0.08
C ILE A 106 -3.45 4.33 1.36
N GLU A 107 -2.45 5.12 1.72
CA GLU A 107 -1.74 5.00 2.99
C GLU A 107 -2.64 5.51 4.12
N ILE A 108 -2.74 4.70 5.18
CA ILE A 108 -3.60 4.97 6.33
C ILE A 108 -2.71 5.20 7.56
N PRO A 109 -2.84 6.33 8.27
CA PRO A 109 -2.08 6.56 9.49
C PRO A 109 -2.43 5.53 10.56
N ALA A 110 -1.46 5.23 11.42
CA ALA A 110 -1.67 4.36 12.57
C ALA A 110 -2.80 4.92 13.45
N THR A 111 -3.94 4.23 13.45
CA THR A 111 -5.14 4.62 14.20
C THR A 111 -5.42 3.56 15.26
N GLU A 112 -5.71 4.02 16.48
CA GLU A 112 -6.07 3.12 17.59
C GLU A 112 -7.30 2.27 17.23
N GLY A 113 -7.21 0.96 17.45
CA GLY A 113 -8.26 0.00 17.12
C GLY A 113 -8.30 -0.43 15.64
N LEU A 114 -7.58 0.23 14.73
CA LEU A 114 -7.52 -0.18 13.33
C LEU A 114 -6.44 -1.25 13.11
N LEU A 115 -6.88 -2.46 12.75
CA LEU A 115 -6.02 -3.61 12.48
C LEU A 115 -6.03 -3.98 10.99
N ALA A 116 -4.95 -4.63 10.54
CA ALA A 116 -4.88 -5.19 9.20
C ALA A 116 -5.99 -6.23 8.99
N GLY A 117 -6.59 -6.23 7.79
CA GLY A 117 -7.72 -7.09 7.44
C GLY A 117 -9.10 -6.53 7.78
N MET A 118 -9.19 -5.37 8.46
CA MET A 118 -10.47 -4.68 8.64
C MET A 118 -10.97 -4.07 7.32
N THR A 119 -12.29 -4.06 7.13
CA THR A 119 -12.94 -3.39 6.00
C THR A 119 -12.84 -1.88 6.16
N VAL A 120 -12.52 -1.19 5.07
CA VAL A 120 -12.47 0.26 4.98
C VAL A 120 -13.34 0.71 3.81
N GLU A 121 -14.24 1.64 4.06
CA GLU A 121 -15.05 2.31 3.05
C GLU A 121 -14.39 3.64 2.69
N VAL A 122 -13.88 3.75 1.46
CA VAL A 122 -13.30 4.99 0.96
C VAL A 122 -14.41 5.82 0.33
N ARG A 123 -14.63 7.03 0.86
CA ARG A 123 -15.64 7.97 0.35
C ARG A 123 -14.90 9.17 -0.24
N PRO A 124 -14.76 9.29 -1.57
CA PRO A 124 -14.18 10.49 -2.18
C PRO A 124 -15.08 11.72 -2.00
#